data_AF-A0A928PHT2-F1
#
_entry.id   AF-A0A928PHT2-F1
#
_cell.length_a   1.000
_cell.length_b   1.000
_cell.length_c   1.000
_cell.angle_alpha   90.00
_cell.angle_beta   90.00
_cell.angle_gamma   90.00
#
_symmetry.space_group_name_H-M   'P 1'
#
loop_
_entity.id
_entity.type
_entity.pdbx_description
1 polymer ?
#
loop_
_entity_poly.entity_id
_entity_poly.type
_entity_poly.pdbx_seq_one_letter_code
_entity_poly.pdbx_strand_id
1 'polypeptide(L)'
;MRDKKYRTLERTGGFVVFAIASFLHFLYPLSKKTVMGALLGSVNESVWEHIKVFAIAYIIWAMVTLLWSRPPLREFVWAKAVSVVALCLSITLFFYFYTGLTGKPILCVDLTASLVLTFLAHLLSYKITTSHTNRGRFFMTGVMILLLVFIMILCFTYYPPQIPLFKDPVTGTYGVPFTMEDTGAAVMDIIHLL
;
A
#
# COMPACT_ATOMS: atom_id res chain seq x y z
N MET A 1 9.30 -1.24 28.99
CA MET A 1 10.08 -1.94 27.93
C MET A 1 9.30 -2.13 26.62
N ARG A 2 8.01 -2.51 26.67
CA ARG A 2 7.15 -2.73 25.47
C ARG A 2 6.98 -1.49 24.59
N ASP A 3 6.81 -0.32 25.21
CA ASP A 3 6.67 0.97 24.53
C ASP A 3 7.94 1.41 23.77
N LYS A 4 9.13 1.22 24.34
CA LYS A 4 10.40 1.57 23.67
C LYS A 4 10.62 0.76 22.39
N LYS A 5 10.27 -0.53 22.40
CA LYS A 5 10.33 -1.40 21.21
C LYS A 5 9.34 -0.93 20.14
N TYR A 6 8.08 -0.70 20.51
CA TYR A 6 7.05 -0.21 19.60
C TYR A 6 7.45 1.11 18.94
N ARG A 7 7.89 2.09 19.74
CA ARG A 7 8.38 3.39 19.24
C ARG A 7 9.54 3.26 18.26
N THR A 8 10.44 2.32 18.50
CA THR A 8 11.58 2.09 17.60
C THR A 8 11.08 1.54 16.26
N LEU A 9 10.17 0.56 16.28
CA LEU A 9 9.59 -0.03 15.06
C LEU A 9 8.75 0.96 14.25
N GLU A 10 8.01 1.87 14.89
CA GLU A 10 7.29 2.93 14.17
C GLU A 10 8.25 3.94 13.51
N ARG A 11 9.39 4.27 14.17
CA ARG A 11 10.41 5.16 13.59
C ARG A 11 11.16 4.52 12.42
N THR A 12 11.59 3.27 12.58
CA THR A 12 12.31 2.56 11.50
C THR A 12 11.37 2.09 10.40
N GLY A 13 10.07 1.94 10.71
CA GLY A 13 9.05 1.49 9.78
C GLY A 13 8.95 2.32 8.52
N GLY A 14 9.11 3.65 8.61
CA GLY A 14 9.09 4.52 7.44
C GLY A 14 10.11 4.11 6.37
N PHE A 15 11.36 3.85 6.77
CA PHE A 15 12.41 3.40 5.86
C PHE A 15 12.16 1.98 5.34
N VAL A 16 11.72 1.06 6.20
CA VAL A 16 11.50 -0.33 5.81
C VAL A 16 10.31 -0.46 4.86
N VAL A 17 9.20 0.22 5.14
CA VAL A 17 8.02 0.25 4.27
C VAL A 17 8.37 0.86 2.92
N PHE A 18 9.12 1.97 2.89
CA PHE A 18 9.57 2.57 1.63
C PHE A 18 10.44 1.61 0.80
N ALA A 19 11.38 0.89 1.45
CA ALA A 19 12.22 -0.08 0.78
C ALA A 19 11.41 -1.28 0.23
N ILE A 20 10.49 -1.83 1.03
CA ILE A 20 9.60 -2.92 0.59
C ILE A 20 8.70 -2.45 -0.55
N ALA A 21 8.08 -1.27 -0.45
CA ALA A 21 7.22 -0.72 -1.49
C ALA A 21 7.99 -0.49 -2.80
N SER A 22 9.23 0.01 -2.71
CA SER A 22 10.11 0.18 -3.87
C SER A 22 10.44 -1.17 -4.53
N PHE A 23 10.70 -2.21 -3.74
CA PHE A 23 10.90 -3.56 -4.26
C PHE A 23 9.63 -4.11 -4.92
N LEU A 24 8.48 -3.99 -4.25
CA LEU A 24 7.18 -4.42 -4.76
C LEU A 24 6.83 -3.71 -6.08
N HIS A 25 7.18 -2.43 -6.23
CA HIS A 25 6.98 -1.69 -7.48
C HIS A 25 7.57 -2.44 -8.69
N PHE A 26 8.78 -2.98 -8.55
CA PHE A 26 9.45 -3.73 -9.63
C PHE A 26 9.15 -5.23 -9.63
N LEU A 27 8.34 -5.74 -8.69
CA LEU A 27 8.13 -7.18 -8.53
C LEU A 27 7.46 -7.82 -9.76
N TYR A 28 6.49 -7.17 -10.38
CA TYR A 28 5.80 -7.72 -11.55
C TYR A 28 6.76 -8.00 -12.73
N PRO A 29 7.56 -7.04 -13.22
CA PRO A 29 8.54 -7.32 -14.27
C PRO A 29 9.65 -8.28 -13.81
N LEU A 30 10.13 -8.17 -12.56
CA LEU A 30 11.15 -9.08 -12.02
C LEU A 30 10.66 -10.53 -11.94
N SER A 31 9.36 -10.73 -11.71
CA SER A 31 8.72 -12.04 -11.66
C SER A 31 8.40 -12.61 -13.04
N LYS A 32 8.84 -11.99 -14.14
CA LYS A 32 8.44 -12.34 -15.52
C LYS A 32 6.91 -12.31 -15.70
N LYS A 33 6.25 -11.31 -15.11
CA LYS A 33 4.81 -11.05 -15.25
C LYS A 33 3.87 -12.14 -14.68
N THR A 34 4.28 -12.87 -13.65
CA THR A 34 3.42 -13.86 -12.99
C THR A 34 2.19 -13.23 -12.32
N VAL A 35 1.15 -14.05 -12.06
CA VAL A 35 -0.05 -13.66 -11.31
C VAL A 35 0.29 -13.11 -9.91
N MET A 36 1.24 -13.74 -9.21
CA MET A 36 1.70 -13.27 -7.90
C MET A 36 2.41 -11.91 -7.99
N GLY A 37 3.23 -11.73 -9.04
CA GLY A 37 3.85 -10.45 -9.33
C GLY A 37 2.82 -9.34 -9.58
N ALA A 38 1.72 -9.65 -10.26
CA ALA A 38 0.65 -8.70 -10.55
C ALA A 38 -0.16 -8.34 -9.29
N LEU A 39 -0.46 -9.34 -8.46
CA LEU A 39 -1.20 -9.15 -7.21
C LEU A 39 -0.43 -8.25 -6.24
N LEU A 40 0.87 -8.49 -6.07
CA LEU A 40 1.68 -7.83 -5.05
C LEU A 40 2.44 -6.59 -5.56
N GLY A 41 2.80 -6.57 -6.83
CA GLY A 41 3.63 -5.52 -7.44
C GLY A 41 2.86 -4.55 -8.32
N SER A 42 3.58 -3.57 -8.88
CA SER A 42 3.03 -2.58 -9.80
C SER A 42 2.92 -3.17 -11.22
N VAL A 43 1.71 -3.28 -11.76
CA VAL A 43 1.51 -3.78 -13.14
C VAL A 43 1.63 -2.69 -14.21
N ASN A 44 1.50 -1.43 -13.79
CA ASN A 44 1.57 -0.24 -14.64
C ASN A 44 1.98 0.98 -13.79
N GLU A 45 2.00 2.19 -14.38
CA GLU A 45 2.41 3.43 -13.69
C GLU A 45 1.24 4.27 -13.14
N SER A 46 0.06 3.67 -12.96
CA SER A 46 -1.09 4.36 -12.38
C SER A 46 -0.90 4.66 -10.89
N VAL A 47 -1.55 5.71 -10.42
CA VAL A 47 -1.51 6.13 -9.00
C VAL A 47 -1.99 5.01 -8.07
N TRP A 48 -2.99 4.23 -8.49
CA TRP A 48 -3.46 3.07 -7.74
C TRP A 48 -2.36 2.06 -7.48
N GLU A 49 -1.56 1.72 -8.49
CA GLU A 49 -0.51 0.71 -8.34
C GLU A 49 0.59 1.16 -7.38
N HIS A 50 0.92 2.46 -7.38
CA HIS A 50 1.81 3.07 -6.39
C HIS A 50 1.21 2.98 -4.98
N ILE A 51 -0.07 3.33 -4.80
CA ILE A 51 -0.76 3.22 -3.51
C ILE A 51 -0.81 1.76 -3.02
N LYS A 52 -1.08 0.81 -3.92
CA LYS A 52 -1.19 -0.62 -3.62
C LYS A 52 0.10 -1.13 -3.00
N VAL A 53 1.26 -0.88 -3.63
CA VAL A 53 2.54 -1.38 -3.12
C VAL A 53 2.91 -0.78 -1.75
N PHE A 54 2.59 0.49 -1.51
CA PHE A 54 2.76 1.13 -0.20
C PHE A 54 1.81 0.58 0.86
N ALA A 55 0.55 0.33 0.51
CA ALA A 55 -0.43 -0.27 1.42
C ALA A 55 -0.03 -1.69 1.83
N ILE A 56 0.40 -2.52 0.87
CA ILE A 56 0.92 -3.88 1.13
C ILE A 56 2.14 -3.81 2.03
N ALA A 57 3.15 -3.00 1.69
CA ALA A 57 4.36 -2.85 2.49
C ALA A 57 4.06 -2.39 3.93
N TYR A 58 3.13 -1.44 4.08
CA TYR A 58 2.70 -0.95 5.39
C TYR A 58 2.00 -2.04 6.22
N ILE A 59 1.13 -2.84 5.60
CA ILE A 59 0.45 -3.95 6.27
C ILE A 59 1.44 -5.05 6.68
N ILE A 60 2.41 -5.39 5.81
CA ILE A 60 3.51 -6.32 6.15
C ILE A 60 4.26 -5.84 7.38
N TRP A 61 4.68 -4.57 7.41
CA TRP A 61 5.38 -4.01 8.56
C TRP A 61 4.49 -3.93 9.81
N ALA A 62 3.19 -3.70 9.66
CA ALA A 62 2.24 -3.74 10.76
C ALA A 62 2.17 -5.14 11.39
N MET A 63 2.17 -6.21 10.60
CA MET A 63 2.22 -7.59 11.10
C MET A 63 3.51 -7.85 11.89
N VAL A 64 4.67 -7.47 11.35
CA VAL A 64 5.97 -7.57 12.05
C VAL A 64 5.92 -6.81 13.38
N THR A 65 5.39 -5.59 13.36
CA THR A 65 5.27 -4.74 14.56
C THR A 65 4.39 -5.39 15.63
N LEU A 66 3.25 -5.97 15.23
CA LEU A 66 2.33 -6.67 16.12
C LEU A 66 3.02 -7.87 16.79
N LEU A 67 3.70 -8.71 16.00
CA LEU A 67 4.34 -9.94 16.48
C LEU A 67 5.52 -9.65 17.41
N TRP A 68 6.32 -8.62 17.10
CA TRP A 68 7.57 -8.32 17.82
C TRP A 68 7.39 -7.43 19.05
N SER A 69 6.53 -6.41 18.96
CA SER A 69 6.32 -5.46 20.07
C SER A 69 5.07 -5.74 20.90
N ARG A 70 4.10 -6.50 20.38
CA ARG A 70 2.86 -6.88 21.06
C ARG A 70 2.14 -5.70 21.74
N PRO A 71 1.83 -4.63 20.98
CA PRO A 71 1.06 -3.50 21.50
C PRO A 71 -0.37 -3.94 21.87
N PRO A 72 -1.14 -3.11 22.59
CA PRO A 72 -2.57 -3.34 22.81
C PRO A 72 -3.29 -3.56 21.47
N LEU A 73 -3.78 -4.79 21.23
CA LEU A 73 -4.24 -5.24 19.91
C LEU A 73 -5.37 -4.36 19.35
N ARG A 74 -6.32 -3.97 20.21
CA ARG A 74 -7.52 -3.25 19.78
C ARG A 74 -7.19 -1.84 19.27
N GLU A 75 -6.40 -1.11 20.03
CA GLU A 75 -5.90 0.22 19.71
C GLU A 75 -4.94 0.19 18.51
N PHE A 76 -4.11 -0.85 18.45
CA PHE A 76 -3.17 -1.05 17.35
C PHE A 76 -3.89 -1.29 16.01
N VAL A 77 -4.89 -2.18 15.96
CA VAL A 77 -5.64 -2.46 14.73
C VAL A 77 -6.38 -1.23 14.23
N TRP A 78 -7.04 -0.48 15.13
CA TRP A 78 -7.65 0.80 14.76
C TRP A 78 -6.63 1.81 14.24
N ALA A 79 -5.48 1.94 14.91
CA ALA A 79 -4.42 2.84 14.50
C ALA A 79 -3.88 2.50 13.10
N LYS A 80 -3.65 1.22 12.81
CA LYS A 80 -3.16 0.76 11.51
C LYS A 80 -4.19 0.96 10.41
N ALA A 81 -5.47 0.71 10.68
CA ALA A 81 -6.56 0.96 9.74
C ALA A 81 -6.65 2.45 9.34
N VAL A 82 -6.66 3.35 10.32
CA VAL A 82 -6.70 4.80 10.05
C VAL A 82 -5.44 5.26 9.31
N SER A 83 -4.28 4.75 9.71
CA SER A 83 -3.01 5.21 9.14
C SER A 83 -2.77 4.73 7.71
N VAL A 84 -3.20 3.51 7.35
CA VAL A 84 -3.10 3.04 5.97
C VAL A 84 -4.06 3.81 5.06
N VAL A 85 -5.28 4.09 5.51
CA VAL A 85 -6.22 4.93 4.74
C VAL A 85 -5.67 6.36 4.58
N ALA A 86 -5.13 6.93 5.66
CA ALA A 86 -4.50 8.25 5.61
C ALA A 86 -3.32 8.26 4.63
N LEU A 87 -2.46 7.22 4.63
CA LEU A 87 -1.36 7.08 3.68
C LEU A 87 -1.86 7.07 2.23
N CYS A 88 -2.82 6.20 1.90
CA CYS A 88 -3.38 6.08 0.56
C CYS A 88 -4.00 7.41 0.08
N LEU A 89 -4.79 8.05 0.93
CA LEU A 89 -5.43 9.32 0.60
C LEU A 89 -4.40 10.45 0.46
N SER A 90 -3.40 10.52 1.34
CA SER A 90 -2.36 11.54 1.27
C SER A 90 -1.51 11.40 0.01
N ILE A 91 -1.12 10.18 -0.38
CA ILE A 91 -0.39 9.94 -1.64
C ILE A 91 -1.24 10.41 -2.82
N THR A 92 -2.52 10.00 -2.86
CA THR A 92 -3.46 10.41 -3.92
C THR A 92 -3.59 11.93 -4.02
N LEU A 93 -3.93 12.58 -2.90
CA LEU A 93 -4.20 14.02 -2.86
C LEU A 93 -2.95 14.82 -3.20
N PHE A 94 -1.80 14.42 -2.66
CA PHE A 94 -0.53 15.09 -2.96
C PHE A 94 -0.18 14.96 -4.44
N PHE A 95 -0.26 13.75 -5.00
CA PHE A 95 0.02 13.49 -6.42
C PHE A 95 -0.82 14.39 -7.33
N TYR A 96 -2.15 14.39 -7.17
CA TYR A 96 -3.01 15.21 -8.02
C TYR A 96 -2.87 16.71 -7.77
N PHE A 97 -2.57 17.11 -6.54
CA PHE A 97 -2.31 18.51 -6.24
C PHE A 97 -1.07 19.03 -6.95
N TYR A 98 0.08 18.36 -6.80
CA TYR A 98 1.33 18.87 -7.37
C TYR A 98 1.36 18.68 -8.90
N THR A 99 0.83 17.58 -9.43
CA THR A 99 0.75 17.37 -10.89
C THR A 99 -0.23 18.35 -11.54
N GLY A 100 -1.31 18.74 -10.85
CA GLY A 100 -2.19 19.82 -11.28
C GLY A 100 -1.48 21.17 -11.42
N LEU A 101 -0.48 21.45 -10.57
CA LEU A 101 0.33 22.68 -10.62
C LEU A 101 1.45 22.61 -11.67
N THR A 102 2.08 21.45 -11.83
CA THR A 102 3.27 21.28 -12.67
C THR A 102 2.98 20.76 -14.08
N GLY A 103 1.78 20.23 -14.31
CA GLY A 103 1.32 19.64 -15.56
C GLY A 103 1.89 18.25 -15.88
N LYS A 104 2.81 17.72 -15.06
CA LYS A 104 3.44 16.41 -15.28
C LYS A 104 3.94 15.78 -13.98
N PRO A 105 3.99 14.44 -13.88
CA PRO A 105 4.62 13.77 -12.75
C PRO A 105 6.14 13.99 -12.75
N ILE A 106 6.72 14.10 -11.56
CA ILE A 106 8.16 14.29 -11.36
C ILE A 106 8.64 13.25 -10.34
N LEU A 107 9.43 12.29 -10.82
CA LEU A 107 9.89 11.14 -10.02
C LEU A 107 10.51 11.54 -8.66
N CYS A 108 11.39 12.54 -8.65
CA CYS A 108 12.02 12.99 -7.40
C CYS A 108 11.00 13.52 -6.38
N VAL A 109 9.92 14.16 -6.85
CA VAL A 109 8.83 14.67 -6.02
C VAL A 109 8.00 13.51 -5.48
N ASP A 110 7.64 12.54 -6.33
CA ASP A 110 6.86 11.36 -5.94
C ASP A 110 7.58 10.51 -4.90
N LEU A 111 8.89 10.25 -5.08
CA LEU A 111 9.71 9.48 -4.14
C LEU A 111 9.83 10.19 -2.80
N THR A 112 10.14 11.50 -2.83
CA THR A 112 10.31 12.29 -1.59
C THR A 112 8.99 12.39 -0.83
N ALA A 113 7.89 12.65 -1.54
CA ALA A 113 6.56 12.76 -0.94
C ALA A 113 6.11 11.42 -0.36
N SER A 114 6.24 10.31 -1.10
CA SER A 114 5.86 8.99 -0.62
C SER A 114 6.65 8.58 0.62
N LEU A 115 7.94 8.91 0.70
CA LEU A 115 8.76 8.70 1.90
C LEU A 115 8.22 9.49 3.09
N VAL A 116 8.02 10.81 2.93
CA VAL A 116 7.53 11.69 4.01
C VAL A 116 6.13 11.28 4.48
N LEU A 117 5.21 11.01 3.55
CA LEU A 117 3.85 10.58 3.86
C LEU A 117 3.82 9.24 4.59
N THR A 118 4.72 8.32 4.24
CA THR A 118 4.89 7.05 4.97
C THR A 118 5.33 7.29 6.42
N PHE A 119 6.28 8.21 6.67
CA PHE A 119 6.66 8.61 8.03
C PHE A 119 5.50 9.23 8.80
N LEU A 120 4.69 10.07 8.14
CA LEU A 120 3.51 10.67 8.76
C LEU A 120 2.46 9.62 9.12
N ALA A 121 2.26 8.60 8.29
CA ALA A 121 1.37 7.47 8.60
C ALA A 121 1.85 6.68 9.83
N HIS A 122 3.16 6.42 9.95
CA HIS A 122 3.74 5.81 11.15
C HIS A 122 3.60 6.68 12.40
N LEU A 123 3.83 8.00 12.26
CA LEU A 123 3.62 8.94 13.35
C LEU A 123 2.16 8.96 13.81
N LEU A 124 1.21 8.92 12.87
CA LEU A 124 -0.21 8.84 13.15
C LEU A 124 -0.54 7.53 13.88
N SER A 125 -0.05 6.39 13.40
CA SER A 125 -0.21 5.08 14.03
C SER A 125 0.31 5.09 15.46
N TYR A 126 1.53 5.58 15.67
CA TYR A 126 2.15 5.70 16.99
C TYR A 126 1.26 6.53 17.93
N LYS A 127 0.87 7.75 17.50
CA LYS A 127 0.04 8.65 18.31
C LYS A 127 -1.31 8.05 18.67
N ILE A 128 -1.97 7.33 17.75
CA ILE A 128 -3.27 6.69 18.01
C ILE A 128 -3.10 5.55 19.01
N THR A 129 -2.12 4.66 18.81
CA THR A 129 -1.90 3.49 19.67
C THR A 129 -1.47 3.87 21.08
N THR A 130 -0.66 4.92 21.25
CA THR A 130 -0.20 5.37 22.58
C THR A 130 -1.12 6.40 23.23
N SER A 131 -2.22 6.80 22.56
CA SER A 131 -3.17 7.73 23.17
C SER A 131 -3.87 7.09 24.37
N HIS A 132 -4.05 7.84 25.46
CA HIS A 132 -4.79 7.38 26.64
C HIS A 132 -6.31 7.32 26.43
N THR A 133 -6.79 7.67 25.24
CA THR A 133 -8.21 7.56 24.89
C THR A 133 -8.55 6.10 24.58
N ASN A 134 -9.66 5.58 25.10
CA ASN A 134 -10.15 4.24 24.80
C ASN A 134 -10.69 4.14 23.35
N ARG A 135 -9.77 4.14 22.38
CA ARG A 135 -10.07 3.96 20.95
C ARG A 135 -10.20 2.49 20.56
N GLY A 136 -9.90 1.56 21.46
CA GLY A 136 -10.13 0.12 21.28
C GLY A 136 -11.60 -0.24 21.00
N ARG A 137 -12.55 0.66 21.31
CA ARG A 137 -13.97 0.52 20.91
C ARG A 137 -14.19 0.43 19.39
N PHE A 138 -13.29 1.01 18.59
CA PHE A 138 -13.36 1.00 17.13
C PHE A 138 -12.63 -0.19 16.51
N PHE A 139 -12.26 -1.20 17.30
CA PHE A 139 -11.56 -2.38 16.83
C PHE A 139 -12.25 -3.03 15.62
N MET A 140 -13.56 -3.28 15.71
CA MET A 140 -14.31 -3.93 14.63
C MET A 140 -14.34 -3.08 13.36
N THR A 141 -14.52 -1.76 13.50
CA THR A 141 -14.41 -0.81 12.39
C THR A 141 -13.02 -0.85 11.76
N GLY A 142 -11.96 -0.92 12.57
CA GLY A 142 -10.59 -1.05 12.08
C GLY A 142 -10.37 -2.34 11.29
N VAL A 143 -10.90 -3.47 11.76
CA VAL A 143 -10.86 -4.75 11.03
C VAL A 143 -11.58 -4.64 9.70
N MET A 144 -12.79 -4.06 9.67
CA MET A 144 -13.55 -3.88 8.44
C MET A 144 -12.82 -2.99 7.41
N ILE A 145 -12.17 -1.92 7.87
CA ILE A 145 -11.37 -1.04 7.00
C ILE A 145 -10.18 -1.80 6.41
N LEU A 146 -9.43 -2.56 7.23
CA LEU A 146 -8.28 -3.33 6.74
C LEU A 146 -8.72 -4.42 5.76
N LEU A 147 -9.85 -5.09 6.03
CA LEU A 147 -10.42 -6.07 5.11
C LEU A 147 -10.85 -5.42 3.79
N LEU A 148 -11.48 -4.23 3.84
CA LEU A 148 -11.86 -3.50 2.64
C LEU A 148 -10.63 -3.12 1.80
N VAL A 149 -9.58 -2.58 2.43
CA VAL A 149 -8.32 -2.26 1.75
C VAL A 149 -7.71 -3.51 1.12
N PHE A 150 -7.73 -4.64 1.83
CA PHE A 150 -7.24 -5.92 1.30
C PHE A 150 -8.06 -6.38 0.08
N ILE A 151 -9.38 -6.31 0.13
CA ILE A 151 -10.25 -6.64 -1.02
C ILE A 151 -9.95 -5.73 -2.20
N MET A 152 -9.78 -4.42 -1.98
CA MET A 152 -9.42 -3.47 -3.04
C MET A 152 -8.09 -3.84 -3.70
N ILE A 153 -7.05 -4.18 -2.90
CA ILE A 153 -5.74 -4.65 -3.39
C ILE A 153 -5.89 -5.86 -4.33
N LEU A 154 -6.72 -6.84 -3.96
CA LEU A 154 -6.95 -8.04 -4.76
C LEU A 154 -7.75 -7.76 -6.05
N CYS A 155 -8.78 -6.92 -5.98
CA CYS A 155 -9.72 -6.74 -7.09
C CYS A 155 -9.28 -5.69 -8.11
N PHE A 156 -8.82 -4.53 -7.67
CA PHE A 156 -8.72 -3.35 -8.54
C PHE A 156 -7.56 -3.38 -9.54
N THR A 157 -6.58 -4.26 -9.34
CA THR A 157 -5.54 -4.50 -10.34
C THR A 157 -6.11 -5.17 -11.59
N TYR A 158 -7.07 -6.10 -11.42
CA TYR A 158 -7.68 -6.86 -12.51
C TYR A 158 -8.97 -6.23 -13.02
N TYR A 159 -9.74 -5.61 -12.12
CA TYR A 159 -10.99 -4.92 -12.43
C TYR A 159 -10.91 -3.45 -12.01
N PRO A 160 -10.01 -2.66 -12.63
CA PRO A 160 -9.83 -1.26 -12.30
C PRO A 160 -11.07 -0.43 -12.67
N PRO A 161 -11.59 0.39 -11.74
CA PRO A 161 -12.56 1.43 -12.07
C PRO A 161 -12.00 2.37 -13.14
N GLN A 162 -12.84 2.78 -14.09
CA GLN A 162 -12.47 3.62 -15.23
C GLN A 162 -12.40 5.10 -14.85
N ILE A 163 -11.57 5.44 -13.85
CA ILE A 163 -11.32 6.79 -13.36
C ILE A 163 -9.81 7.10 -13.36
N PRO A 164 -9.38 8.38 -13.33
CA PRO A 164 -7.96 8.74 -13.45
C PRO A 164 -7.01 8.01 -12.49
N LEU A 165 -7.47 7.66 -11.28
CA LEU A 165 -6.68 6.95 -10.28
C LEU A 165 -6.07 5.64 -10.78
N PHE A 166 -6.75 4.92 -11.67
CA PHE A 166 -6.34 3.61 -12.17
C PHE A 166 -5.77 3.66 -13.59
N LYS A 167 -5.69 4.84 -14.19
CA LYS A 167 -5.20 5.03 -15.54
C LYS A 167 -3.69 5.18 -15.51
N ASP A 168 -3.00 4.38 -16.32
CA ASP A 168 -1.58 4.56 -16.57
C ASP A 168 -1.35 5.86 -17.36
N PRO A 169 -0.57 6.83 -16.84
CA PRO A 169 -0.31 8.10 -17.54
C PRO A 169 0.60 7.95 -18.77
N VAL A 170 1.33 6.83 -18.90
CA VAL A 170 2.25 6.54 -20.02
C VAL A 170 1.51 5.89 -21.17
N THR A 171 0.77 4.81 -20.91
CA THR A 171 0.09 4.02 -21.96
C THR A 171 -1.37 4.41 -22.17
N GLY A 172 -1.97 5.06 -21.18
CA GLY A 172 -3.40 5.37 -21.17
C GLY A 172 -4.31 4.17 -20.86
N THR A 173 -3.75 3.00 -20.55
CA THR A 173 -4.51 1.77 -20.24
C THR A 173 -4.81 1.65 -18.75
N TYR A 174 -5.55 0.60 -18.38
CA TYR A 174 -5.96 0.32 -17.01
C TYR A 174 -5.57 -1.11 -16.63
N GLY A 175 -5.15 -1.30 -15.37
CA GLY A 175 -4.85 -2.63 -14.82
C GLY A 175 -3.70 -3.33 -15.53
N VAL A 176 -3.76 -4.67 -15.58
CA VAL A 176 -2.74 -5.51 -16.21
C VAL A 176 -2.64 -5.18 -17.71
N PRO A 177 -1.45 -4.82 -18.23
CA PRO A 177 -1.27 -4.56 -19.66
C PRO A 177 -1.57 -5.84 -20.45
N PHE A 178 -2.41 -5.75 -21.47
CA PHE A 178 -2.65 -6.88 -22.39
C PHE A 178 -1.40 -7.11 -23.24
N THR A 179 -0.62 -8.15 -22.97
CA THR A 179 0.36 -8.66 -23.94
C THR A 179 -0.11 -10.00 -24.53
N MET A 180 0.03 -10.17 -25.85
CA MET A 180 -0.45 -11.35 -26.59
C MET A 180 0.21 -12.68 -26.14
N GLU A 181 1.23 -12.62 -25.27
CA GLU A 181 1.87 -13.77 -24.60
C GLU A 181 1.09 -14.26 -23.36
N ASP A 182 0.26 -13.43 -22.74
CA ASP A 182 -0.32 -13.69 -21.41
C ASP A 182 -1.48 -14.70 -21.43
N THR A 183 -2.10 -14.96 -22.58
CA THR A 183 -3.16 -15.98 -22.74
C THR A 183 -2.63 -17.40 -22.57
N GLY A 184 -1.35 -17.66 -22.90
CA GLY A 184 -0.74 -18.97 -22.72
C GLY A 184 -0.30 -19.22 -21.27
N ALA A 185 0.31 -18.22 -20.63
CA ALA A 185 0.86 -18.36 -19.28
C ALA A 185 -0.23 -18.32 -18.19
N ALA A 186 -1.21 -17.42 -18.29
CA ALA A 186 -2.27 -17.30 -17.28
C ALA A 186 -3.20 -18.51 -17.24
N VAL A 187 -3.47 -19.15 -18.38
CA VAL A 187 -4.27 -20.37 -18.46
C VAL A 187 -3.50 -21.57 -17.88
N MET A 188 -2.19 -21.67 -18.14
CA MET A 188 -1.35 -22.75 -17.61
C MET A 188 -1.16 -22.63 -16.08
N ASP A 189 -0.97 -21.44 -15.53
CA ASP A 189 -0.81 -21.26 -14.08
C ASP A 189 -2.09 -21.55 -13.29
N ILE A 190 -3.27 -21.21 -13.83
CA ILE A 190 -4.56 -21.56 -13.22
C ILE A 190 -4.80 -23.08 -13.26
N ILE A 191 -4.34 -23.77 -14.31
CA ILE A 191 -4.43 -25.23 -14.43
C ILE A 191 -3.47 -25.94 -13.46
N HIS A 192 -2.31 -25.36 -13.14
CA HIS A 192 -1.34 -25.95 -12.21
C HIS A 192 -1.65 -25.70 -10.72
N LEU A 193 -2.61 -24.82 -10.43
CA LEU A 193 -3.07 -24.50 -9.07
C LEU A 193 -4.38 -25.23 -8.68
N LEU A 194 -4.91 -26.08 -9.55
CA LEU A 194 -6.04 -27.00 -9.32
C LEU A 194 -5.57 -28.46 -9.32
#